data_AF-E3NTZ3-F1
#
_entry.id   AF-E3NTZ3-F1
#
_cell.length_a   1.000
_cell.length_b   1.000
_cell.length_c   1.000
_cell.angle_alpha   90.00
_cell.angle_beta   90.00
_cell.angle_gamma   90.00
#
_symmetry.space_group_name_H-M   'P 1'
#
loop_
_entity.id
_entity.type
_entity.pdbx_description
1 polymer ?
#
loop_
_entity_poly.entity_id
_entity_poly.type
_entity_poly.pdbx_seq_one_letter_code
_entity_poly.pdbx_strand_id
1 'polypeptide(L)'
;MQLAALTTSYARLRLYRFMEMVGAENIMYTGIFQSVVNFSHSKFTDTDSIIYAVPEGSNDPLRGEIGPYLGQLTDELDGAMTEFVTLGPKTYCYKEVSADESLKVVRKAKGITVNSVVKNLMSFDLMKNMVDEVLQDVYQRTRVQFPQHVMYRDAYHHVYSKKIFKKFQFTFNKRRIVSDGSTLPYGFCA
;
A
#
# COMPACT_ATOMS: atom_id res chain seq x y z
N MET A 1 20.12 25.22 -0.19
CA MET A 1 19.14 24.19 0.22
C MET A 1 17.69 24.72 0.11
N GLN A 2 17.31 25.31 -1.03
CA GLN A 2 15.96 25.88 -1.24
C GLN A 2 15.23 25.19 -2.40
N LEU A 3 15.96 24.81 -3.46
CA LEU A 3 15.41 24.09 -4.61
C LEU A 3 14.77 22.75 -4.24
N ALA A 4 15.41 21.93 -3.39
CA ALA A 4 14.85 20.64 -2.97
C ALA A 4 13.56 20.80 -2.13
N ALA A 5 13.47 21.85 -1.32
CA ALA A 5 12.26 22.14 -0.56
C ALA A 5 11.12 22.56 -1.51
N LEU A 6 11.42 23.43 -2.48
CA LEU A 6 10.46 23.88 -3.48
C LEU A 6 9.92 22.71 -4.30
N THR A 7 10.79 21.87 -4.87
CA THR A 7 10.37 20.73 -5.71
C THR A 7 9.55 19.72 -4.93
N THR A 8 9.95 19.38 -3.70
CA THR A 8 9.20 18.43 -2.86
C THR A 8 7.89 19.01 -2.33
N SER A 9 7.80 20.32 -2.10
CA SER A 9 6.54 20.97 -1.73
C SER A 9 5.55 21.00 -2.90
N TYR A 10 6.03 21.35 -4.09
CA TYR A 10 5.20 21.40 -5.30
C TYR A 10 4.67 20.01 -5.69
N ALA A 11 5.52 18.98 -5.60
CA ALA A 11 5.10 17.60 -5.82
C ALA A 11 3.97 17.17 -4.87
N ARG A 12 4.08 17.52 -3.57
CA ARG A 12 3.02 17.23 -2.60
C ARG A 12 1.72 17.99 -2.87
N LEU A 13 1.80 19.28 -3.22
CA LEU A 13 0.62 20.07 -3.59
C LEU A 13 -0.10 19.48 -4.80
N ARG A 14 0.67 19.05 -5.81
CA ARG A 14 0.11 18.39 -6.99
C ARG A 14 -0.60 17.09 -6.62
N LEU A 15 0.02 16.27 -5.78
CA LEU A 15 -0.59 15.04 -5.27
C LEU A 15 -1.88 15.32 -4.49
N TYR A 16 -1.89 16.35 -3.64
CA TYR A 16 -3.10 16.75 -2.91
C TYR A 16 -4.24 17.15 -3.83
N ARG A 17 -3.95 17.86 -4.93
CA ARG A 17 -4.96 18.20 -5.94
C ARG A 17 -5.61 16.95 -6.56
N PHE A 18 -4.81 15.92 -6.88
CA PHE A 18 -5.36 14.65 -7.37
C PHE A 18 -6.24 13.97 -6.32
N MET A 19 -5.83 14.00 -5.05
CA MET A 19 -6.63 13.44 -3.95
C MET A 19 -7.95 14.17 -3.75
N GLU A 20 -7.98 15.49 -3.92
CA GLU A 20 -9.20 16.29 -3.86
C GLU A 20 -10.16 15.97 -5.01
N MET A 21 -9.63 15.71 -6.22
CA MET A 21 -10.45 15.30 -7.37
C MET A 21 -11.06 13.90 -7.21
N VAL A 22 -10.31 12.96 -6.62
CA VAL A 22 -10.80 11.60 -6.35
C VAL A 22 -11.89 11.61 -5.28
N GLY A 23 -11.81 12.52 -4.31
CA GLY A 23 -12.66 12.51 -3.13
C GLY A 23 -12.08 11.64 -2.03
N ALA A 24 -12.25 12.06 -0.78
CA ALA A 24 -11.67 11.36 0.37
C ALA A 24 -12.30 9.98 0.60
N GLU A 25 -13.49 9.76 0.06
CA GLU A 25 -14.30 8.56 0.15
C GLU A 25 -13.86 7.44 -0.80
N ASN A 26 -13.22 7.81 -1.90
CA ASN A 26 -12.78 6.89 -2.94
C ASN A 26 -11.30 6.50 -2.79
N ILE A 27 -10.53 7.20 -1.95
CA ILE A 27 -9.12 6.88 -1.72
C ILE A 27 -9.00 5.62 -0.84
N MET A 28 -8.27 4.62 -1.31
CA MET A 28 -8.13 3.35 -0.58
C MET A 28 -7.11 3.45 0.55
N TYR A 29 -7.56 3.18 1.78
CA TYR A 29 -6.72 3.13 2.97
C TYR A 29 -7.21 2.02 3.90
N THR A 30 -6.60 0.84 3.78
CA THR A 30 -6.93 -0.40 4.54
C THR A 30 -8.39 -0.81 4.47
N GLY A 31 -8.74 -1.74 3.60
CA GLY A 31 -9.99 -2.48 3.66
C GLY A 31 -9.83 -3.77 2.89
N ILE A 32 -10.27 -4.89 3.47
CA ILE A 32 -10.49 -6.11 2.69
C ILE A 32 -11.58 -5.77 1.68
N PHE A 33 -11.30 -5.92 0.40
CA PHE A 33 -12.31 -5.80 -0.66
C PHE A 33 -13.23 -7.03 -0.59
N GLN A 34 -14.09 -7.07 0.42
CA GLN A 34 -15.33 -7.81 0.38
C GLN A 34 -16.40 -6.73 0.26
N SER A 35 -16.97 -6.63 -0.93
CA SER A 35 -18.09 -5.78 -1.35
C SER A 35 -18.68 -4.87 -0.27
N VAL A 36 -18.59 -3.56 -0.49
CA VAL A 36 -19.25 -2.49 0.28
C VAL A 36 -18.60 -2.24 1.65
N VAL A 37 -17.60 -1.37 1.67
CA VAL A 37 -17.24 -0.63 2.88
C VAL A 37 -17.14 0.85 2.52
N ASN A 38 -18.02 1.65 3.11
CA ASN A 38 -17.99 3.10 3.01
C ASN A 38 -16.74 3.62 3.71
N PHE A 39 -15.75 4.11 2.96
CA PHE A 39 -14.51 4.63 3.52
C PHE A 39 -14.67 6.11 3.85
N SER A 40 -14.83 6.44 5.12
CA SER A 40 -14.67 7.82 5.59
C SER A 40 -13.19 8.09 5.92
N HIS A 41 -12.58 8.97 5.14
CA HIS A 41 -11.41 9.79 5.48
C HIS A 41 -10.10 9.09 5.89
N SER A 42 -9.26 8.68 4.93
CA SER A 42 -7.84 8.50 5.25
C SER A 42 -6.90 8.38 4.05
N LYS A 43 -5.75 9.05 4.12
CA LYS A 43 -4.82 9.39 3.03
C LYS A 43 -3.62 8.44 2.95
N PHE A 44 -3.54 7.51 1.97
CA PHE A 44 -2.29 6.82 1.59
C PHE A 44 -2.05 7.16 0.14
N THR A 45 -1.15 8.11 -0.03
CA THR A 45 -0.45 8.31 -1.28
C THR A 45 1.01 8.05 -0.96
N ASP A 46 1.68 7.28 -1.81
CA ASP A 46 3.13 7.29 -1.78
C ASP A 46 3.63 8.63 -2.34
N THR A 47 4.93 8.80 -2.53
CA THR A 47 5.51 10.10 -2.91
C THR A 47 4.86 10.68 -4.18
N ASP A 48 4.37 9.81 -5.04
CA ASP A 48 3.98 10.06 -6.43
C ASP A 48 2.86 9.13 -6.93
N SER A 49 2.25 8.31 -6.08
CA SER A 49 1.16 7.40 -6.48
C SER A 49 -0.06 7.46 -5.56
N ILE A 50 -1.23 7.19 -6.14
CA ILE A 50 -2.54 7.18 -5.48
C ILE A 50 -3.24 5.88 -5.84
N ILE A 51 -3.81 5.21 -4.85
CA ILE A 51 -4.66 4.03 -5.04
C ILE A 51 -6.08 4.44 -4.65
N TYR A 52 -7.02 4.26 -5.57
CA TYR A 52 -8.41 4.68 -5.37
C TYR A 52 -9.39 3.69 -5.99
N ALA A 53 -10.61 3.68 -5.47
CA ALA A 53 -11.75 2.96 -6.00
C ALA A 53 -12.57 3.89 -6.88
N VAL A 54 -13.12 3.38 -7.97
CA VAL A 54 -14.12 4.08 -8.78
C VAL A 54 -15.43 3.30 -8.64
N PRO A 55 -16.49 3.89 -8.06
CA PRO A 55 -17.79 3.25 -7.98
C PRO A 55 -18.30 2.84 -9.38
N GLU A 56 -18.93 1.67 -9.47
CA GLU A 56 -19.49 1.18 -10.74
C GLU A 56 -20.50 2.19 -11.32
N GLY A 57 -20.30 2.55 -12.59
CA GLY A 57 -21.14 3.53 -13.29
C GLY A 57 -20.74 5.00 -13.10
N SER A 58 -19.72 5.29 -12.28
CA SER A 58 -19.13 6.63 -12.18
C SER A 58 -18.00 6.83 -13.19
N ASN A 59 -17.80 8.07 -13.64
CA ASN A 59 -16.65 8.41 -14.46
C ASN A 59 -15.39 8.50 -13.58
N ASP A 60 -14.29 7.94 -14.07
CA ASP A 60 -13.00 8.07 -13.40
C ASP A 60 -12.59 9.56 -13.28
N PRO A 61 -12.46 10.10 -12.06
CA PRO A 61 -12.15 11.51 -11.83
C PRO A 61 -10.74 11.91 -12.31
N LEU A 62 -9.82 10.95 -12.44
CA LEU A 62 -8.43 11.23 -12.86
C LEU A 62 -8.17 10.92 -14.34
N ARG A 63 -9.17 10.47 -15.09
CA ARG A 63 -9.01 10.07 -16.50
C ARG A 63 -8.34 11.15 -17.37
N GLY A 64 -8.61 12.43 -17.10
CA GLY A 64 -8.01 13.55 -17.84
C GLY A 64 -6.56 13.87 -17.47
N GLU A 65 -6.08 13.38 -16.33
CA GLU A 65 -4.72 13.60 -15.81
C GLU A 65 -3.79 12.41 -16.10
N ILE A 66 -4.34 11.29 -16.61
CA ILE A 66 -3.59 10.10 -17.00
C ILE A 66 -3.00 10.28 -18.40
N GLY A 67 -1.72 9.96 -18.55
CA GLY A 67 -1.07 9.95 -19.86
C GLY A 67 0.46 9.81 -19.79
N PRO A 68 1.14 9.75 -20.96
CA PRO A 68 2.57 9.46 -21.06
C PRO A 68 3.46 10.71 -20.89
N TYR A 69 2.88 11.91 -20.75
CA TYR A 69 3.66 13.15 -20.73
C TYR A 69 4.16 13.51 -19.33
N LEU A 70 5.20 14.35 -19.28
CA LEU A 70 5.83 14.75 -18.02
C LEU A 70 4.82 15.41 -17.06
N GLY A 71 4.65 14.81 -15.89
CA GLY A 71 3.76 15.28 -14.83
C GLY A 71 2.34 14.71 -14.88
N GLN A 72 1.99 13.96 -15.92
CA GLN A 72 0.75 13.17 -15.92
C GLN A 72 0.92 11.92 -15.06
N LEU A 73 -0.22 11.37 -14.63
CA LEU A 73 -0.26 10.10 -13.91
C LEU A 73 -0.13 8.96 -14.92
N THR A 74 0.68 7.96 -14.59
CA THR A 74 0.78 6.73 -15.37
C THR A 74 -0.05 5.67 -14.68
N ASP A 75 -0.89 4.97 -15.44
CA ASP A 75 -1.59 3.80 -14.93
C ASP A 75 -0.59 2.63 -14.78
N GLU A 76 -0.46 2.11 -13.57
CA GLU A 76 0.44 0.98 -13.27
C GLU A 76 -0.24 -0.39 -13.42
N LEU A 77 -1.56 -0.42 -13.63
CA LEU A 77 -2.32 -1.65 -13.73
C LEU A 77 -2.37 -2.13 -15.19
N ASP A 78 -2.17 -3.43 -15.39
CA ASP A 78 -2.35 -4.08 -16.70
C ASP A 78 -3.84 -4.40 -16.97
N GLY A 79 -4.72 -4.21 -15.98
CA GLY A 79 -6.13 -4.57 -16.02
C GLY A 79 -6.89 -4.06 -14.80
N ALA A 80 -7.90 -4.81 -14.34
CA ALA A 80 -8.72 -4.40 -13.19
C ALA A 80 -8.20 -4.99 -11.88
N MET A 81 -8.02 -4.16 -10.86
CA MET A 81 -7.69 -4.62 -9.51
C MET A 81 -8.97 -5.17 -8.83
N THR A 82 -8.95 -6.43 -8.43
CA THR A 82 -10.10 -7.12 -7.84
C THR A 82 -10.05 -7.13 -6.32
N GLU A 83 -8.87 -7.35 -5.75
CA GLU A 83 -8.68 -7.41 -4.31
C GLU A 83 -7.42 -6.64 -3.93
N PHE A 84 -7.50 -5.89 -2.83
CA PHE A 84 -6.39 -5.14 -2.26
C PHE A 84 -6.29 -5.41 -0.76
N VAL A 85 -5.06 -5.58 -0.26
CA VAL A 85 -4.77 -5.71 1.17
C VAL A 85 -3.50 -4.94 1.51
N THR A 86 -3.49 -4.29 2.65
CA THR A 86 -2.32 -3.54 3.14
C THR A 86 -2.13 -3.76 4.63
N LEU A 87 -0.86 -3.91 5.05
CA LEU A 87 -0.47 -4.11 6.44
C LEU A 87 0.21 -2.88 7.04
N GLY A 88 0.40 -1.84 6.23
CA GLY A 88 1.23 -0.70 6.60
C GLY A 88 1.60 0.18 5.42
N PRO A 89 2.17 1.36 5.72
CA PRO A 89 2.87 2.18 4.75
C PRO A 89 3.79 1.35 3.84
N LYS A 90 3.62 1.48 2.52
CA LYS A 90 4.51 0.84 1.53
C LYS A 90 4.59 -0.69 1.63
N THR A 91 3.57 -1.31 2.22
CA THR A 91 3.48 -2.77 2.42
C THR A 91 2.08 -3.25 2.09
N TYR A 92 1.86 -3.62 0.83
CA TYR A 92 0.56 -3.99 0.29
C TYR A 92 0.67 -5.12 -0.74
N CYS A 93 -0.47 -5.76 -0.99
CA CYS A 93 -0.63 -6.82 -1.97
C CYS A 93 -1.97 -6.64 -2.66
N TYR A 94 -2.00 -6.89 -3.95
CA TYR A 94 -3.24 -6.82 -4.73
C TYR A 94 -3.28 -7.89 -5.81
N LYS A 95 -4.50 -8.25 -6.19
CA LYS A 95 -4.79 -9.10 -7.33
C LYS A 95 -5.32 -8.23 -8.45
N GLU A 96 -4.72 -8.38 -9.62
CA GLU A 96 -5.21 -7.78 -10.84
C GLU A 96 -5.60 -8.89 -11.82
N VAL A 97 -6.71 -8.67 -12.53
CA VAL A 97 -7.15 -9.51 -13.64
C VAL A 97 -6.80 -8.75 -14.91
N SER A 98 -5.83 -9.29 -15.66
CA SER A 98 -5.46 -8.75 -16.96
C SER A 98 -6.57 -8.97 -17.98
N ALA A 99 -6.51 -8.26 -19.11
CA ALA A 99 -7.46 -8.42 -20.22
C ALA A 99 -7.56 -9.87 -20.74
N ASP A 100 -6.48 -10.65 -20.62
CA ASP A 100 -6.41 -12.07 -21.00
C ASP A 100 -6.98 -13.03 -19.92
N GLU A 101 -7.76 -12.52 -18.97
CA GLU A 101 -8.32 -13.26 -17.80
C GLU A 101 -7.27 -13.91 -16.88
N SER A 102 -5.99 -13.59 -17.07
CA SER A 102 -4.93 -14.09 -16.18
C SER A 102 -4.90 -13.31 -14.87
N LEU A 103 -4.85 -14.05 -13.75
CA LEU A 103 -4.78 -13.46 -12.41
C LEU A 103 -3.32 -13.25 -12.01
N LYS A 104 -2.94 -11.99 -11.83
CA LYS A 104 -1.60 -11.59 -11.40
C LYS A 104 -1.67 -11.04 -9.97
N VAL A 105 -0.76 -11.54 -9.12
CA VAL A 105 -0.67 -11.11 -7.72
C VAL A 105 0.59 -10.28 -7.53
N VAL A 106 0.41 -8.99 -7.28
CA VAL A 106 1.51 -8.05 -7.07
C VAL A 106 1.69 -7.80 -5.58
N ARG A 107 2.95 -7.84 -5.12
CA ARG A 107 3.33 -7.70 -3.71
C ARG A 107 4.40 -6.63 -3.58
N LYS A 108 4.19 -5.69 -2.67
CA LYS A 108 5.15 -4.63 -2.33
C LYS A 108 5.37 -4.65 -0.82
N ALA A 109 6.62 -4.75 -0.38
CA ALA A 109 6.96 -4.84 1.04
C ALA A 109 8.18 -3.99 1.34
N LYS A 110 7.99 -2.82 1.95
CA LYS A 110 9.12 -1.95 2.29
C LYS A 110 10.05 -2.65 3.28
N GLY A 111 11.34 -2.63 2.95
CA GLY A 111 12.38 -3.17 3.82
C GLY A 111 12.52 -4.69 3.76
N ILE A 112 11.76 -5.40 2.90
CA ILE A 112 11.92 -6.82 2.63
C ILE A 112 12.18 -7.01 1.14
N THR A 113 13.25 -7.72 0.79
CA THR A 113 13.49 -8.14 -0.58
C THR A 113 12.57 -9.31 -0.91
N VAL A 114 11.67 -9.10 -1.87
CA VAL A 114 10.66 -10.07 -2.31
C VAL A 114 11.29 -11.07 -3.30
N ASN A 115 12.09 -11.99 -2.77
CA ASN A 115 12.66 -13.12 -3.53
C ASN A 115 11.63 -14.26 -3.67
N SER A 116 11.94 -15.31 -4.43
CA SER A 116 11.01 -16.43 -4.66
C SER A 116 10.54 -17.12 -3.37
N VAL A 117 11.42 -17.29 -2.38
CA VAL A 117 11.07 -17.87 -1.08
C VAL A 117 10.08 -16.97 -0.33
N VAL A 118 10.35 -15.67 -0.29
CA VAL A 118 9.47 -14.68 0.34
C VAL A 118 8.16 -14.55 -0.42
N LYS A 119 8.15 -14.63 -1.75
CA LYS A 119 6.90 -14.63 -2.56
C LYS A 119 5.98 -15.78 -2.18
N ASN A 120 6.55 -16.96 -1.93
CA ASN A 120 5.78 -18.14 -1.51
C ASN A 120 5.25 -18.00 -0.08
N LEU A 121 6.04 -17.41 0.83
CA LEU A 121 5.63 -17.20 2.21
C LEU A 121 4.66 -16.03 2.38
N MET A 122 4.84 -14.96 1.61
CA MET A 122 4.01 -13.74 1.63
C MET A 122 2.83 -13.92 0.66
N SER A 123 1.92 -14.84 0.99
CA SER A 123 0.68 -15.02 0.24
C SER A 123 -0.30 -13.87 0.48
N PHE A 124 -1.25 -13.70 -0.44
CA PHE A 124 -2.34 -12.75 -0.26
C PHE A 124 -3.17 -13.11 0.96
N ASP A 125 -3.47 -14.40 1.14
CA ASP A 125 -4.27 -14.92 2.26
C ASP A 125 -3.59 -14.69 3.61
N LEU A 126 -2.26 -14.81 3.69
CA LEU A 126 -1.51 -14.48 4.90
C LEU A 126 -1.73 -13.01 5.29
N MET A 127 -1.65 -12.09 4.32
CA MET A 127 -1.86 -10.66 4.60
C MET A 127 -3.32 -10.39 4.97
N LYS A 128 -4.29 -11.04 4.32
CA LYS A 128 -5.71 -10.94 4.67
C LYS A 128 -5.96 -11.37 6.11
N ASN A 129 -5.46 -12.56 6.49
CA ASN A 129 -5.58 -13.07 7.86
C ASN A 129 -4.96 -12.13 8.90
N MET A 130 -3.79 -11.52 8.60
CA MET A 130 -3.17 -10.53 9.50
C MET A 130 -4.02 -9.27 9.69
N VAL A 131 -4.81 -8.88 8.70
CA VAL A 131 -5.78 -7.76 8.83
C VAL A 131 -6.98 -8.22 9.64
N ASP A 132 -7.53 -9.40 9.36
CA ASP A 132 -8.68 -9.96 10.09
C ASP A 132 -8.39 -10.09 11.59
N GLU A 133 -7.20 -10.56 11.98
CA GLU A 133 -6.76 -10.64 13.37
C GLU A 133 -6.77 -9.27 14.09
N VAL A 134 -6.50 -8.19 13.35
CA VAL A 134 -6.52 -6.84 13.89
C VAL A 134 -7.95 -6.34 14.05
N LEU A 135 -8.82 -6.62 13.07
CA LEU A 135 -10.23 -6.24 13.13
C LEU A 135 -11.01 -7.00 14.21
N GLN A 136 -10.65 -8.26 14.45
CA GLN A 136 -11.22 -9.11 15.50
C GLN A 136 -10.58 -8.89 16.88
N ASP A 137 -9.66 -7.94 17.00
CA ASP A 137 -8.89 -7.63 18.21
C ASP A 137 -8.24 -8.86 18.88
N VAL A 138 -7.66 -9.74 18.06
CA VAL A 138 -6.99 -10.94 18.55
C VAL A 138 -5.73 -10.55 19.32
N TYR A 139 -5.60 -11.07 20.55
CA TYR A 139 -4.45 -10.80 21.42
C TYR A 139 -3.12 -11.29 20.84
N GLN A 140 -3.11 -12.50 20.28
CA GLN A 140 -1.94 -13.09 19.63
C GLN A 140 -2.01 -12.92 18.12
N ARG A 141 -1.31 -11.90 17.60
CA ARG A 141 -1.24 -11.62 16.16
C ARG A 141 -0.12 -12.39 15.47
N THR A 142 -0.39 -12.83 14.26
CA THR A 142 0.53 -13.56 13.39
C THR A 142 1.77 -12.70 13.08
N ARG A 143 2.93 -13.34 13.21
CA ARG A 143 4.25 -12.75 12.95
C ARG A 143 5.06 -13.75 12.16
N VAL A 144 5.47 -13.38 10.96
CA VAL A 144 6.25 -14.26 10.07
C VAL A 144 7.69 -13.78 10.00
N GLN A 145 8.62 -14.71 9.86
CA GLN A 145 10.02 -14.37 9.65
C GLN A 145 10.41 -14.67 8.20
N PHE A 146 10.86 -13.65 7.49
CA PHE A 146 11.32 -13.79 6.12
C PHE A 146 12.84 -13.88 6.06
N PRO A 147 13.39 -14.93 5.43
CA PRO A 147 14.82 -15.03 5.22
C PRO A 147 15.28 -13.97 4.22
N GLN A 148 16.39 -13.32 4.53
CA GLN A 148 16.99 -12.26 3.72
C GLN A 148 18.48 -12.50 3.61
N HIS A 149 18.99 -12.41 2.39
CA HIS A 149 20.41 -12.39 2.14
C HIS A 149 20.84 -10.92 2.05
N VAL A 150 21.74 -10.50 2.93
CA VAL A 150 22.25 -9.13 2.98
C VAL A 150 23.75 -9.13 2.82
N MET A 151 24.26 -8.13 2.10
CA MET A 151 25.68 -7.78 2.11
C MET A 151 25.91 -6.82 3.26
N TYR A 152 26.86 -7.15 4.12
CA TYR A 152 27.23 -6.35 5.28
C TYR A 152 28.67 -5.86 5.12
N ARG A 153 28.90 -4.59 5.46
CA ARG A 153 30.23 -3.99 5.52
C ARG A 153 30.55 -3.68 6.97
N ASP A 154 31.67 -4.21 7.47
CA ASP A 154 32.12 -3.90 8.83
C ASP A 154 32.83 -2.54 8.91
N ALA A 155 33.24 -2.16 10.12
CA ALA A 155 33.97 -0.92 10.38
C ALA A 155 35.35 -0.88 9.67
N TYR A 156 35.92 -2.04 9.36
CA TYR A 156 37.21 -2.21 8.67
C TYR A 156 37.06 -2.32 7.16
N HIS A 157 35.87 -2.07 6.61
CA HIS A 157 35.55 -2.15 5.19
C HIS A 157 35.59 -3.56 4.59
N HIS A 158 35.59 -4.63 5.39
CA HIS A 158 35.36 -5.97 4.88
C HIS A 158 33.90 -6.17 4.52
N VAL A 159 33.66 -6.71 3.33
CA VAL A 159 32.31 -7.02 2.84
C VAL A 159 32.11 -8.53 2.92
N TYR A 160 31.05 -8.94 3.60
CA TYR A 160 30.65 -10.34 3.67
C TYR A 160 29.14 -10.47 3.56
N SER A 161 28.71 -11.65 3.11
CA SER A 161 27.29 -11.96 3.04
C SER A 161 26.81 -12.57 4.36
N LYS A 162 25.59 -12.20 4.76
CA LYS A 162 24.94 -12.74 5.96
C LYS A 162 23.50 -13.07 5.65
N LYS A 163 23.04 -14.23 6.13
CA LYS A 163 21.62 -14.56 6.14
C LYS A 163 21.02 -14.00 7.44
N ILE A 164 20.00 -13.16 7.30
CA ILE A 164 19.25 -12.61 8.42
C ILE A 164 17.77 -12.95 8.26
N PHE A 165 17.00 -12.89 9.34
CA PHE A 165 15.56 -13.03 9.31
C PHE A 165 14.93 -11.68 9.64
N LYS A 166 14.04 -11.20 8.77
CA LYS A 166 13.26 -9.98 9.02
C LYS A 166 11.88 -10.38 9.51
N LYS A 167 11.47 -9.79 10.62
CA LYS A 167 10.14 -9.98 11.18
C LYS A 167 9.13 -9.18 10.37
N PHE A 168 8.12 -9.86 9.88
CA PHE A 168 6.98 -9.31 9.17
C PHE A 168 5.74 -9.43 10.05
N GLN A 169 5.06 -8.30 10.24
CA GLN A 169 3.88 -8.18 11.08
C GLN A 169 3.06 -6.99 10.59
N PHE A 170 1.82 -6.91 11.04
CA PHE A 170 1.02 -5.70 10.89
C PHE A 170 1.71 -4.51 11.58
N THR A 171 1.83 -3.37 10.90
CA THR A 171 2.62 -2.19 11.36
C THR A 171 1.84 -0.89 11.37
N PHE A 172 0.53 -0.97 11.38
CA PHE A 172 -0.34 0.19 11.26
C PHE A 172 -0.58 0.92 12.59
N ASN A 173 0.49 1.50 13.14
CA ASN A 173 0.45 2.08 14.48
C ASN A 173 0.12 3.58 14.49
N LYS A 174 0.01 4.22 13.32
CA LYS A 174 -0.08 5.69 13.18
C LYS A 174 -1.50 6.23 13.05
N ARG A 175 -2.51 5.36 13.02
CA ARG A 175 -3.92 5.72 12.94
C ARG A 175 -4.75 4.76 13.79
N ARG A 176 -5.93 5.20 14.17
CA ARG A 176 -6.94 4.34 14.81
C ARG A 176 -7.66 3.56 13.73
N ILE A 177 -7.72 2.25 13.85
CA ILE A 177 -8.54 1.38 13.00
C ILE A 177 -9.89 1.23 13.69
N VAL A 178 -10.97 1.39 12.94
CA VAL A 178 -12.35 1.21 13.38
C VAL A 178 -12.79 -0.20 12.99
N SER A 179 -13.81 -0.74 13.67
CA SER A 179 -14.30 -2.12 13.46
C SER A 179 -14.81 -2.40 12.05
N ASP A 180 -15.18 -1.36 11.31
CA ASP A 180 -15.57 -1.43 9.89
C ASP A 180 -14.37 -1.51 8.94
N GLY A 181 -13.15 -1.47 9.46
CA GLY A 181 -11.91 -1.43 8.68
C GLY A 181 -11.48 -0.02 8.26
N SER A 182 -12.32 1.01 8.46
CA SER A 182 -11.94 2.39 8.23
C SER A 182 -10.86 2.84 9.21
N THR A 183 -10.16 3.93 8.87
CA THR A 183 -9.09 4.43 9.74
C THR A 183 -9.16 5.91 9.94
N LEU A 184 -9.00 6.33 11.19
CA LEU A 184 -9.11 7.71 11.59
C LEU A 184 -7.76 8.22 12.09
N PRO A 185 -7.43 9.50 11.84
CA PRO A 185 -6.25 10.09 12.44
C PRO A 185 -6.44 10.15 13.96
N TYR A 186 -5.36 9.99 14.72
CA TYR A 186 -5.41 10.21 16.16
C TYR A 186 -5.79 11.68 16.44
N GLY A 187 -6.73 11.90 17.36
CA GLY A 187 -7.28 13.22 17.67
C GLY A 187 -8.50 13.62 16.83
N PHE A 188 -8.97 12.76 15.93
CA PHE A 188 -10.28 12.95 15.31
C PHE A 188 -11.38 12.69 16.35
N CYS A 189 -11.98 13.76 16.85
CA CYS A 189 -13.22 13.71 17.61
C CYS A 189 -14.37 13.94 16.63
N ALA A 190 -15.26 12.96 16.53
CA ALA A 190 -16.53 13.10 15.83
C ALA A 190 -17.51 13.92 16.67
#